data_AF-A0A2U3Y8Z8-F1
#
_entry.id   AF-A0A2U3Y8Z8-F1
#
_cell.length_a   1.000
_cell.length_b   1.000
_cell.length_c   1.000
_cell.angle_alpha   90.00
_cell.angle_beta   90.00
_cell.angle_gamma   90.00
#
_symmetry.space_group_name_H-M   'P 1'
#
loop_
_entity.id
_entity.type
_entity.pdbx_description
1 polymer ?
#
loop_
_entity_poly.entity_id
_entity_poly.type
_entity_poly.pdbx_seq_one_letter_code
_entity_poly.pdbx_strand_id
1 'polypeptide(L)'
;MFVRTYGMLYMQNSEVFQDLFTELKRYYTGGNVNLEEMLNDFWARLLERMFQLINPQYHFSEDYLECVSKYTDQLKPFGDVPRKLKIQVTRAFIAARTFVQGLTVGREVANRVSKVSPTPGCIRALMKMLYCPYCRGLPTVRPCKNYCLNVMKGCLANQADLDTEWNLFIVTDNFEEVAARPILENMKVSVDLCQNCQLLSRSMWDSPGLSPAQPQLGAPKRLGMLGHTPEL
;
A
#
# COMPACT_ATOMS: atom_id res chain seq x y z
N MET A 1 20.54 -1.31 6.14
CA MET A 1 20.69 0.15 6.37
C MET A 1 20.54 0.47 7.85
N PHE A 2 19.36 0.28 8.46
CA PHE A 2 19.10 0.58 9.89
C PHE A 2 20.09 -0.02 10.90
N VAL A 3 20.46 -1.30 10.76
CA VAL A 3 21.47 -1.95 11.64
C VAL A 3 22.82 -1.22 11.61
N ARG A 4 23.22 -0.67 10.46
CA ARG A 4 24.48 0.07 10.32
C ARG A 4 24.41 1.48 10.91
N THR A 5 23.23 2.09 10.96
CA THR A 5 23.03 3.48 11.44
C THR A 5 22.70 3.54 12.93
N TYR A 6 21.89 2.60 13.43
CA TYR A 6 21.33 2.61 14.78
C TYR A 6 21.79 1.43 15.65
N GLY A 7 22.53 0.47 15.08
CA GLY A 7 23.14 -0.64 15.82
C GLY A 7 22.13 -1.46 16.64
N MET A 8 22.49 -1.71 17.91
CA MET A 8 21.72 -2.52 18.85
C MET A 8 20.33 -1.96 19.16
N LEU A 9 20.16 -0.63 19.19
CA LEU A 9 18.86 0.01 19.49
C LEU A 9 17.79 -0.38 18.47
N TYR A 10 18.17 -0.43 17.18
CA TYR A 10 17.28 -0.92 16.13
C TYR A 10 17.09 -2.42 16.21
N MET A 11 18.16 -3.20 16.41
CA MET A 11 18.04 -4.66 16.46
C MET A 11 17.07 -5.13 17.55
N GLN A 12 17.11 -4.50 18.73
CA GLN A 12 16.26 -4.83 19.88
C GLN A 12 14.78 -4.40 19.70
N ASN A 13 14.48 -3.49 18.77
CA ASN A 13 13.12 -2.98 18.52
C ASN A 13 12.67 -3.18 17.07
N SER A 14 13.39 -4.02 16.32
CA SER A 14 13.16 -4.21 14.89
C SER A 14 11.81 -4.84 14.57
N GLU A 15 11.24 -5.58 15.53
CA GLU A 15 9.91 -6.21 15.47
C GLU A 15 8.82 -5.19 15.10
N VAL A 16 8.83 -3.99 15.68
CA VAL A 16 7.85 -2.92 15.40
C VAL A 16 7.82 -2.56 13.91
N PHE A 17 8.98 -2.57 13.26
CA PHE A 17 9.08 -2.30 11.83
C PHE A 17 8.72 -3.54 10.99
N GLN A 18 9.08 -4.74 11.44
CA GLN A 18 8.74 -5.98 10.75
C GLN A 18 7.22 -6.19 10.68
N ASP A 19 6.51 -5.91 11.78
CA ASP A 19 5.05 -5.98 11.86
C ASP A 19 4.41 -5.00 10.87
N LEU A 20 4.87 -3.74 10.85
CA LEU A 20 4.42 -2.73 9.89
C LEU A 20 4.56 -3.23 8.44
N PHE A 21 5.73 -3.75 8.05
CA PHE A 21 5.94 -4.25 6.69
C PHE A 21 5.10 -5.49 6.37
N THR A 22 4.85 -6.34 7.37
CA THR A 22 3.99 -7.52 7.22
C THR A 22 2.55 -7.10 6.94
N GLU A 23 2.02 -6.13 7.69
CA GLU A 23 0.67 -5.62 7.48
C GLU A 23 0.53 -4.81 6.18
N LEU A 24 1.54 -4.04 5.80
CA LEU A 24 1.59 -3.37 4.48
C LEU A 24 1.54 -4.39 3.33
N LYS A 25 2.30 -5.48 3.45
CA LYS A 25 2.27 -6.57 2.46
C LYS A 25 0.90 -7.24 2.43
N ARG A 26 0.30 -7.51 3.59
CA ARG A 26 -1.04 -8.11 3.71
C ARG A 26 -2.11 -7.23 3.07
N TYR A 27 -2.07 -5.91 3.30
CA TYR A 27 -2.94 -4.93 2.66
C TYR A 27 -2.80 -4.98 1.14
N TYR A 28 -1.56 -4.95 0.64
CA TYR A 28 -1.26 -5.00 -0.79
C TYR A 28 -1.77 -6.29 -1.46
N THR A 29 -1.63 -7.45 -0.80
CA THR A 29 -2.10 -8.74 -1.33
C THR A 29 -3.61 -8.95 -1.24
N GLY A 30 -4.38 -7.95 -0.82
CA GLY A 30 -5.84 -8.02 -0.77
C GLY A 30 -6.44 -8.36 0.59
N GLY A 31 -5.63 -8.38 1.66
CA GLY A 31 -6.13 -8.57 3.02
C GLY A 31 -7.10 -7.46 3.46
N ASN A 32 -8.01 -7.79 4.37
CA ASN A 32 -8.88 -6.82 5.03
C ASN A 32 -8.12 -6.13 6.17
N VAL A 33 -7.34 -5.11 5.82
CA VAL A 33 -6.51 -4.34 6.74
C VAL A 33 -6.90 -2.87 6.62
N ASN A 34 -7.13 -2.21 7.75
CA ASN A 34 -7.33 -0.77 7.79
C ASN A 34 -5.96 -0.08 7.82
N LEU A 35 -5.57 0.52 6.69
CA LEU A 35 -4.24 1.11 6.53
C LEU A 35 -4.00 2.31 7.46
N GLU A 36 -5.05 3.09 7.74
CA GLU A 36 -4.93 4.24 8.63
C GLU A 36 -4.74 3.82 10.09
N GLU A 37 -5.53 2.85 10.55
CA GLU A 37 -5.43 2.29 11.90
C GLU A 37 -4.07 1.63 12.13
N MET A 38 -3.63 0.79 11.20
CA MET A 38 -2.32 0.13 11.29
C MET A 38 -1.16 1.14 11.35
N LEU A 39 -1.22 2.24 10.59
CA LEU A 39 -0.20 3.29 10.66
C LEU A 39 -0.25 4.05 11.99
N ASN A 40 -1.45 4.34 12.51
CA ASN A 40 -1.59 4.98 13.82
C ASN A 40 -1.01 4.08 14.94
N ASP A 41 -1.31 2.79 14.92
CA ASP A 41 -0.80 1.81 15.88
C ASP A 41 0.73 1.69 15.83
N PHE A 42 1.31 1.68 14.62
CA PHE A 42 2.76 1.72 14.45
C PHE A 42 3.38 2.93 15.15
N TRP A 43 2.83 4.12 14.95
CA TRP A 43 3.35 5.35 15.56
C TRP A 43 3.18 5.39 17.07
N ALA A 44 2.07 4.88 17.61
CA ALA A 44 1.85 4.75 19.05
C ALA A 44 2.89 3.81 19.68
N ARG A 45 3.05 2.60 19.13
CA ARG A 45 4.05 1.62 19.61
C ARG A 45 5.47 2.16 19.51
N LEU A 46 5.79 2.88 18.43
CA LEU A 46 7.10 3.50 18.26
C LEU A 46 7.34 4.59 19.30
N LEU A 47 6.34 5.41 19.61
CA LEU A 47 6.42 6.43 20.66
C LEU A 47 6.73 5.81 22.01
N GLU A 48 5.96 4.80 22.42
CA GLU A 48 6.12 4.14 23.72
C GLU A 48 7.52 3.56 23.88
N ARG A 49 8.01 2.85 22.86
CA ARG A 49 9.37 2.29 22.84
C ARG A 49 10.45 3.38 22.90
N MET A 50 10.31 4.46 22.14
CA MET A 50 11.27 5.56 22.14
C MET A 50 11.25 6.32 23.47
N PHE A 51 10.08 6.51 24.07
CA PHE A 51 9.92 7.21 25.35
C PHE A 51 10.61 6.46 26.50
N GLN A 52 10.51 5.13 26.52
CA GLN A 52 11.25 4.27 27.46
C GLN A 52 12.77 4.34 27.25
N LEU A 53 13.22 4.31 25.99
CA LEU A 53 14.66 4.33 25.66
C LEU A 53 15.34 5.65 26.03
N ILE A 54 14.62 6.77 25.96
CA ILE A 54 15.14 8.10 26.27
C ILE A 54 15.15 8.38 27.78
N ASN A 55 14.24 7.74 28.51
CA ASN A 55 14.10 7.93 29.95
C ASN A 55 14.37 6.62 30.73
N PRO A 56 15.55 5.99 30.58
CA PRO A 56 15.84 4.69 31.20
C PRO A 56 15.90 4.77 32.74
N GLN A 57 15.99 5.98 33.30
CA GLN A 57 16.02 6.25 34.74
C GLN A 57 14.65 6.12 35.42
N TYR A 58 13.59 5.96 34.62
CA TYR A 58 12.21 5.94 35.07
C TYR A 58 11.55 4.63 34.65
N HIS A 59 10.71 4.08 35.52
CA HIS A 59 9.86 2.95 35.18
C HIS A 59 8.46 3.48 34.84
N PHE A 60 7.99 3.20 33.63
CA PHE A 60 6.67 3.60 33.16
C PHE A 60 5.71 2.41 33.22
N SER A 61 4.53 2.59 33.82
CA SER A 61 3.46 1.60 33.72
C SER A 61 2.80 1.63 32.35
N GLU A 62 2.08 0.57 31.99
CA GLU A 62 1.31 0.50 30.75
C GLU A 62 0.28 1.64 30.67
N ASP A 63 -0.46 1.91 31.74
CA ASP A 63 -1.40 3.05 31.84
C ASP A 63 -0.74 4.41 31.57
N TYR A 64 0.52 4.59 31.99
CA TYR A 64 1.26 5.83 31.75
C TYR A 64 1.64 5.97 30.28
N LEU A 65 2.03 4.87 29.64
CA LEU A 65 2.37 4.84 28.21
C LEU A 65 1.14 5.02 27.34
N GLU A 66 0.00 4.42 27.71
CA GLU A 66 -1.29 4.68 27.05
C GLU A 66 -1.67 6.16 27.15
N CYS A 67 -1.43 6.78 28.31
CA CYS A 67 -1.60 8.22 28.49
C CYS A 67 -0.69 9.02 27.56
N VAL A 68 0.61 8.69 27.48
CA VAL A 68 1.55 9.31 26.52
C VAL A 68 1.03 9.21 25.09
N SER A 69 0.56 8.03 24.69
CA SER A 69 -0.03 7.77 23.38
C SER A 69 -1.26 8.66 23.11
N LYS A 70 -2.12 8.92 24.11
CA LYS A 70 -3.27 9.85 23.99
C LYS A 70 -2.89 11.31 23.76
N TYR A 71 -1.73 11.75 24.29
CA TYR A 71 -1.26 13.13 24.13
C TYR A 71 -0.34 13.35 22.91
N THR A 72 -0.12 12.32 22.09
CA THR A 72 0.76 12.36 20.92
C THR A 72 0.46 13.53 19.97
N ASP A 73 -0.81 13.81 19.70
CA ASP A 73 -1.21 14.88 18.77
C ASP A 73 -0.89 16.29 19.28
N GLN A 74 -0.87 16.47 20.60
CA GLN A 74 -0.55 17.75 21.25
C GLN A 74 0.96 17.92 21.39
N LEU A 75 1.66 16.86 21.81
CA LEU A 75 3.10 16.87 22.03
C LEU A 75 3.90 16.85 20.71
N LYS A 76 3.30 16.31 19.64
CA LYS A 76 3.94 16.09 18.33
C LYS A 76 5.40 15.64 18.46
N PRO A 77 5.68 14.53 19.17
CA PRO A 77 7.05 14.07 19.38
C PRO A 77 7.76 13.77 18.05
N PHE A 78 6.97 13.44 17.02
CA PHE A 78 7.46 13.22 15.66
C PHE A 78 7.21 14.38 14.69
N GLY A 79 6.82 15.55 15.19
CA GLY A 79 6.37 16.67 14.39
C GLY A 79 5.24 16.28 13.43
N ASP A 80 5.35 16.73 12.18
CA ASP A 80 4.38 16.46 11.12
C ASP A 80 4.65 15.16 10.33
N VAL A 81 5.70 14.41 10.69
CA VAL A 81 6.13 13.20 9.94
C VAL A 81 5.05 12.12 9.89
N PRO A 82 4.41 11.70 11.01
CA PRO A 82 3.37 10.67 10.97
C PRO A 82 2.21 11.02 10.05
N ARG A 83 1.76 12.27 10.10
CA ARG A 83 0.66 12.79 9.27
C ARG A 83 1.02 12.76 7.78
N LYS A 84 2.19 13.29 7.41
CA LYS A 84 2.64 13.33 6.01
C LYS A 84 2.84 11.93 5.46
N LEU A 85 3.48 11.05 6.23
CA LEU A 85 3.72 9.68 5.84
C LEU A 85 2.42 8.91 5.65
N LYS A 86 1.47 9.06 6.59
CA LYS A 86 0.16 8.43 6.48
C LYS A 86 -0.52 8.77 5.16
N ILE A 87 -0.56 10.05 4.80
CA ILE A 87 -1.18 10.48 3.54
C ILE A 87 -0.48 9.87 2.32
N GLN A 88 0.85 9.89 2.29
CA GLN A 88 1.63 9.37 1.16
C GLN A 88 1.51 7.85 1.02
N VAL A 89 1.71 7.11 2.11
CA VAL A 89 1.62 5.65 2.15
C VAL A 89 0.21 5.19 1.80
N THR A 90 -0.81 5.82 2.38
CA THR A 90 -2.21 5.48 2.08
C THR A 90 -2.52 5.63 0.60
N ARG A 91 -2.17 6.78 -0.01
CA ARG A 91 -2.40 7.00 -1.44
C ARG A 91 -1.62 6.00 -2.30
N ALA A 92 -0.36 5.74 -1.97
CA ALA A 92 0.49 4.84 -2.74
C ALA A 92 -0.01 3.38 -2.71
N PHE A 93 -0.37 2.88 -1.52
CA PHE A 93 -0.83 1.50 -1.37
C PHE A 93 -2.24 1.29 -1.91
N ILE A 94 -3.14 2.28 -1.80
CA ILE A 94 -4.45 2.22 -2.48
C ILE A 94 -4.25 2.14 -3.99
N ALA A 95 -3.43 3.04 -4.56
CA ALA A 95 -3.17 3.03 -6.00
C ALA A 95 -2.55 1.70 -6.47
N ALA A 96 -1.54 1.20 -5.77
CA ALA A 96 -0.89 -0.07 -6.09
C ALA A 96 -1.85 -1.27 -5.96
N ARG A 97 -2.70 -1.30 -4.94
CA ARG A 97 -3.70 -2.36 -4.73
C ARG A 97 -4.75 -2.32 -5.84
N THR A 98 -5.34 -1.15 -6.11
CA THR A 98 -6.33 -0.97 -7.18
C THR A 98 -5.76 -1.40 -8.52
N PHE A 99 -4.51 -1.04 -8.82
CA PHE A 99 -3.83 -1.43 -10.05
C PHE A 99 -3.69 -2.96 -10.22
N VAL A 100 -3.21 -3.65 -9.20
CA VAL A 100 -3.04 -5.12 -9.24
C VAL A 100 -4.39 -5.82 -9.31
N GLN A 101 -5.39 -5.30 -8.59
CA GLN A 101 -6.76 -5.80 -8.66
C GLN A 101 -7.36 -5.57 -10.07
N GLY A 102 -7.16 -4.38 -10.64
CA GLY A 102 -7.56 -4.04 -12.01
C GLY A 102 -6.97 -5.02 -13.01
N LEU A 103 -5.66 -5.24 -12.99
CA LEU A 103 -4.99 -6.25 -13.83
C LEU A 103 -5.58 -7.66 -13.70
N THR A 104 -5.94 -8.06 -12.48
CA THR A 104 -6.57 -9.35 -12.22
C THR A 104 -7.96 -9.41 -12.85
N VAL A 105 -8.79 -8.38 -12.66
CA VAL A 105 -10.12 -8.26 -13.25
C VAL A 105 -10.04 -8.23 -14.78
N GLY A 106 -9.14 -7.44 -15.35
CA GLY A 106 -8.91 -7.36 -16.80
C GLY A 106 -8.54 -8.73 -17.39
N ARG A 107 -7.63 -9.47 -16.74
CA ARG A 107 -7.32 -10.85 -17.12
C ARG A 107 -8.55 -11.76 -17.07
N GLU A 108 -9.35 -11.68 -16.01
CA GLU A 108 -10.56 -12.51 -15.86
C GLU A 108 -11.60 -12.21 -16.94
N VAL A 109 -11.86 -10.93 -17.24
CA VAL A 109 -12.77 -10.50 -18.29
C VAL A 109 -12.29 -11.00 -19.65
N ALA A 110 -11.02 -10.79 -20.01
CA ALA A 110 -10.45 -11.28 -21.26
C ALA A 110 -10.59 -12.80 -21.40
N ASN A 111 -10.31 -13.55 -20.32
CA ASN A 111 -10.48 -15.00 -20.30
C ASN A 111 -11.94 -15.44 -20.50
N ARG A 112 -12.91 -14.73 -19.91
CA ARG A 112 -14.34 -15.03 -20.09
C ARG A 112 -14.81 -14.71 -21.51
N VAL A 113 -14.43 -13.56 -22.04
CA VAL A 113 -14.77 -13.12 -23.40
C VAL A 113 -14.23 -14.09 -24.45
N SER A 114 -13.01 -14.61 -24.26
CA SER A 114 -12.40 -15.58 -25.19
C SER A 114 -13.14 -16.91 -25.33
N LYS A 115 -13.99 -17.25 -24.34
CA LYS A 115 -14.76 -18.51 -24.32
C LYS A 115 -16.18 -18.37 -24.87
N VAL A 116 -16.59 -17.17 -25.27
CA VAL A 116 -17.91 -16.93 -25.86
C VAL A 116 -17.97 -17.59 -27.23
N SER A 117 -18.86 -18.57 -27.38
CA SER A 117 -19.04 -19.27 -28.64
C SER A 117 -19.74 -18.40 -29.68
N PRO A 118 -19.36 -18.49 -30.97
CA PRO A 118 -20.05 -17.78 -32.04
C PRO A 118 -21.53 -18.17 -32.12
N THR A 119 -22.40 -17.19 -32.40
CA THR A 119 -23.83 -17.46 -32.60
C THR A 119 -24.08 -18.29 -33.86
N PRO A 120 -25.20 -19.03 -33.96
CA PRO A 120 -25.56 -19.74 -35.19
C PRO A 120 -25.69 -18.82 -36.42
N GLY A 121 -26.05 -17.55 -36.21
CA GLY A 121 -26.04 -16.52 -37.25
C GLY A 121 -24.62 -16.24 -37.76
N CYS A 122 -23.67 -16.03 -36.83
CA CYS A 122 -22.26 -15.84 -37.17
C CYS A 122 -21.66 -17.06 -37.88
N ILE A 123 -21.93 -18.28 -37.39
CA ILE A 123 -21.44 -19.52 -38.02
C ILE A 123 -21.90 -19.61 -39.47
N ARG A 124 -23.19 -19.34 -39.75
CA ARG A 124 -23.72 -19.32 -41.13
C ARG A 124 -23.06 -18.24 -41.99
N ALA A 125 -22.84 -17.04 -41.45
CA ALA A 125 -22.19 -15.95 -42.17
C ALA A 125 -20.72 -16.24 -42.50
N LEU A 126 -19.97 -16.80 -41.53
CA LEU A 126 -18.59 -17.24 -41.72
C LEU A 126 -18.50 -18.38 -42.74
N MET A 127 -19.39 -19.37 -42.66
CA MET A 127 -19.44 -20.46 -43.63
C MET A 127 -19.68 -19.93 -45.05
N LYS A 128 -20.61 -18.99 -45.21
CA LYS A 128 -20.88 -18.36 -46.50
C LYS A 128 -19.69 -17.58 -47.03
N MET A 129 -18.97 -16.88 -46.15
CA MET A 129 -17.83 -16.06 -46.53
C MET A 129 -16.60 -16.90 -46.89
N LEU A 130 -16.32 -17.97 -46.15
CA LEU A 130 -15.08 -18.75 -46.26
C LEU A 130 -15.20 -19.96 -47.20
N TYR A 131 -16.34 -20.68 -47.16
CA TYR A 131 -16.45 -22.00 -47.80
C TYR A 131 -17.36 -22.04 -49.03
N CYS A 132 -18.36 -21.16 -49.16
CA CYS A 132 -19.21 -21.15 -50.35
C CYS A 132 -18.48 -20.94 -51.69
N PRO A 133 -17.34 -20.21 -51.79
CA PRO A 133 -16.58 -20.14 -53.03
C PRO A 133 -16.12 -21.52 -53.52
N TYR A 134 -15.67 -22.40 -52.63
CA TYR A 134 -15.28 -23.77 -52.96
C TYR A 134 -16.46 -24.57 -53.51
N CYS A 135 -17.62 -24.50 -52.85
CA CYS A 135 -18.84 -25.19 -53.30
C CYS A 135 -19.35 -24.69 -54.67
N ARG A 136 -18.93 -23.50 -55.09
CA ARG A 136 -19.27 -22.89 -56.39
C ARG A 136 -18.19 -23.06 -57.44
N GLY A 137 -17.13 -23.82 -57.17
CA GLY A 137 -16.02 -24.01 -58.11
C GLY A 137 -15.09 -22.80 -58.24
N LEU A 138 -15.06 -21.91 -57.25
CA LEU A 138 -14.23 -20.70 -57.20
C LEU A 138 -13.21 -20.74 -56.04
N PRO A 139 -12.31 -21.74 -55.96
CA PRO A 139 -11.45 -21.96 -54.79
C PRO A 139 -10.37 -20.88 -54.58
N THR A 140 -10.01 -20.12 -55.62
CA THR A 140 -8.96 -19.09 -55.56
C THR A 140 -9.50 -17.71 -55.14
N VAL A 141 -10.83 -17.55 -55.08
CA VAL A 141 -11.46 -16.27 -54.78
C VAL A 141 -11.41 -16.01 -53.28
N ARG A 142 -10.81 -14.89 -52.89
CA ARG A 142 -10.78 -14.43 -51.50
C ARG A 142 -11.97 -13.53 -51.19
N PRO A 143 -12.49 -13.54 -49.95
CA PRO A 143 -13.56 -12.62 -49.56
C PRO A 143 -13.07 -11.17 -49.63
N CYS A 144 -13.93 -10.28 -50.14
CA CYS A 144 -13.65 -8.85 -50.20
C CYS A 144 -13.42 -8.29 -48.79
N LYS A 145 -12.50 -7.30 -48.65
CA LYS A 145 -12.18 -6.66 -47.36
C LYS A 145 -13.43 -6.21 -46.59
N ASN A 146 -14.32 -5.46 -47.24
CA ASN A 146 -15.53 -4.94 -46.59
C ASN A 146 -16.53 -6.05 -46.24
N TYR A 147 -16.61 -7.10 -47.06
CA TYR A 147 -17.46 -8.25 -46.75
C TYR A 147 -16.95 -8.97 -45.49
N CYS A 148 -15.63 -9.19 -45.40
CA CYS A 148 -14.98 -9.75 -44.22
C CYS A 148 -15.22 -8.92 -42.97
N LEU A 149 -14.97 -7.61 -43.03
CA LEU A 149 -15.19 -6.72 -41.89
C LEU A 149 -16.64 -6.72 -41.41
N ASN A 150 -17.62 -6.73 -42.33
CA ASN A 150 -19.03 -6.75 -41.95
C ASN A 150 -19.44 -8.07 -41.27
N VAL A 151 -18.95 -9.21 -41.77
CA VAL A 151 -19.18 -10.52 -41.14
C VAL A 151 -18.54 -10.55 -39.74
N MET A 152 -17.28 -10.10 -39.62
CA MET A 152 -16.57 -10.08 -38.34
C MET A 152 -17.22 -9.13 -37.32
N LYS A 153 -17.67 -7.94 -37.75
CA LYS A 153 -18.42 -7.01 -36.87
C LYS A 153 -19.70 -7.63 -36.34
N GLY A 154 -20.46 -8.33 -37.19
CA GLY A 154 -21.67 -9.04 -36.75
C GLY A 154 -21.36 -10.21 -35.80
N CYS A 155 -20.26 -10.92 -36.02
CA CYS A 155 -19.81 -12.01 -35.15
C CYS A 155 -19.31 -11.54 -33.78
N LEU A 156 -18.66 -10.37 -33.73
CA LEU A 156 -18.02 -9.81 -32.55
C LEU A 156 -18.84 -8.68 -31.90
N ALA A 157 -20.12 -8.55 -32.24
CA ALA A 157 -20.96 -7.44 -31.75
C ALA A 157 -21.01 -7.39 -30.22
N ASN A 158 -21.24 -8.54 -29.56
CA ASN A 158 -21.28 -8.63 -28.10
C ASN A 158 -19.94 -8.29 -27.43
N GLN A 159 -18.83 -8.56 -28.12
CA GLN A 159 -17.49 -8.19 -27.66
C GLN A 159 -17.21 -6.71 -27.87
N ALA A 160 -17.73 -6.14 -28.96
CA ALA A 160 -17.63 -4.72 -29.24
C ALA A 160 -18.40 -3.86 -28.23
N ASP A 161 -19.46 -4.40 -27.60
CA ASP A 161 -20.18 -3.71 -26.51
C ASP A 161 -19.29 -3.43 -25.29
N LEU A 162 -18.19 -4.19 -25.11
CA LEU A 162 -17.23 -3.97 -24.03
C LEU A 162 -16.19 -2.89 -24.36
N ASP A 163 -16.09 -2.43 -25.61
CA ASP A 163 -15.01 -1.55 -26.06
C ASP A 163 -14.96 -0.23 -25.27
N THR A 164 -16.11 0.40 -25.03
CA THR A 164 -16.19 1.64 -24.25
C THR A 164 -15.68 1.45 -22.82
N GLU A 165 -16.19 0.44 -22.11
CA GLU A 165 -15.82 0.15 -20.73
C GLU A 165 -14.35 -0.31 -20.62
N TRP A 166 -13.87 -1.06 -21.62
CA TRP A 166 -12.49 -1.52 -21.67
C TRP A 166 -11.50 -0.37 -21.89
N ASN A 167 -11.84 0.59 -22.76
CA ASN A 167 -11.05 1.79 -22.96
C ASN A 167 -11.05 2.67 -21.70
N LEU A 168 -12.20 2.82 -21.04
CA LEU A 168 -12.27 3.51 -19.75
C LEU A 168 -11.39 2.83 -18.71
N PHE A 169 -11.48 1.49 -18.58
CA PHE A 169 -10.67 0.69 -17.68
C PHE A 169 -9.15 0.91 -17.90
N ILE A 170 -8.69 0.89 -19.16
CA ILE A 170 -7.27 1.14 -19.48
C ILE A 170 -6.83 2.58 -19.16
N VAL A 171 -7.68 3.57 -19.44
CA VAL A 171 -7.36 5.00 -19.25
C VAL A 171 -7.44 5.40 -17.78
N THR A 172 -8.43 4.92 -17.02
CA THR A 172 -8.52 5.22 -15.57
C THR A 172 -7.41 4.56 -14.77
N ASP A 173 -6.92 3.39 -15.21
CA ASP A 173 -5.81 2.73 -14.54
C ASP A 173 -4.42 3.31 -14.89
N ASN A 174 -4.34 4.36 -15.74
CA ASN A 174 -3.14 5.14 -16.10
C ASN A 174 -1.82 4.45 -15.68
N PHE A 175 -1.51 3.38 -16.40
CA PHE A 175 -0.40 2.47 -16.14
C PHE A 175 0.95 3.19 -16.01
N GLU A 176 1.09 4.37 -16.61
CA GLU A 176 2.29 5.21 -16.56
C GLU A 176 2.44 6.02 -15.26
N GLU A 177 1.35 6.49 -14.66
CA GLU A 177 1.39 7.37 -13.49
C GLU A 177 1.40 6.56 -12.17
N VAL A 178 0.72 5.41 -12.15
CA VAL A 178 0.64 4.54 -10.97
C VAL A 178 1.88 3.62 -10.85
N ALA A 179 2.46 3.15 -11.96
CA ALA A 179 3.55 2.17 -11.91
C ALA A 179 4.95 2.77 -11.71
N ALA A 180 5.21 4.02 -12.14
CA ALA A 180 6.58 4.52 -12.28
C ALA A 180 7.02 5.55 -11.22
N ARG A 181 6.12 6.36 -10.65
CA ARG A 181 6.52 7.46 -9.75
C ARG A 181 6.23 7.21 -8.26
N PRO A 182 5.01 6.84 -7.84
CA PRO A 182 4.72 6.73 -6.42
C PRO A 182 5.43 5.52 -5.78
N ILE A 183 5.51 4.37 -6.45
CA ILE A 183 6.04 3.16 -5.80
C ILE A 183 7.56 3.25 -5.59
N LEU A 184 8.31 3.81 -6.56
CA LEU A 184 9.76 3.99 -6.48
C LEU A 184 10.15 5.22 -5.63
N GLU A 185 9.38 6.32 -5.67
CA GLU A 185 9.60 7.46 -4.76
C GLU A 185 9.13 7.18 -3.33
N ASN A 186 8.11 6.34 -3.11
CA ASN A 186 7.68 5.96 -1.76
C ASN A 186 8.48 4.77 -1.16
N MET A 187 9.18 3.99 -1.98
CA MET A 187 10.23 3.11 -1.45
C MET A 187 11.42 3.94 -0.95
N LYS A 188 11.66 5.13 -1.53
CA LYS A 188 12.46 6.20 -0.93
C LYS A 188 11.83 6.75 0.35
N VAL A 189 10.50 6.82 0.47
CA VAL A 189 9.83 7.14 1.75
C VAL A 189 10.11 6.12 2.87
N SER A 190 10.37 4.84 2.60
CA SER A 190 10.94 3.94 3.64
C SER A 190 12.37 4.31 4.05
N VAL A 191 13.13 4.91 3.15
CA VAL A 191 14.47 5.48 3.41
C VAL A 191 14.38 6.85 4.07
N ASP A 192 13.36 7.66 3.76
CA ASP A 192 13.12 8.99 4.34
C ASP A 192 12.38 8.91 5.69
N LEU A 193 11.57 7.88 5.94
CA LEU A 193 11.08 7.49 7.26
C LEU A 193 12.28 7.17 8.18
N CYS A 194 13.35 6.58 7.61
CA CYS A 194 14.60 6.26 8.29
C CYS A 194 15.54 7.48 8.46
N GLN A 195 15.61 8.37 7.47
CA GLN A 195 16.32 9.65 7.57
C GLN A 195 15.61 10.62 8.51
N ASN A 196 14.27 10.53 8.60
CA ASN A 196 13.51 11.21 9.64
C ASN A 196 13.75 10.62 11.02
N CYS A 197 14.07 9.33 11.22
CA CYS A 197 14.59 8.88 12.52
C CYS A 197 15.89 9.60 12.93
N GLN A 198 16.69 10.06 11.96
CA GLN A 198 17.89 10.87 12.18
C GLN A 198 17.54 12.31 12.59
N LEU A 199 16.43 12.85 12.09
CA LEU A 199 15.85 14.12 12.54
C LEU A 199 15.05 13.98 13.84
N LEU A 200 14.42 12.84 14.12
CA LEU A 200 13.64 12.57 15.34
C LEU A 200 14.53 12.31 16.55
N SER A 201 15.63 11.59 16.36
CA SER A 201 16.69 11.45 17.37
C SER A 201 17.54 12.72 17.53
N ARG A 202 17.34 13.75 16.70
CA ARG A 202 18.03 15.04 16.85
C ARG A 202 17.06 16.11 17.37
N SER A 203 15.88 16.24 16.78
CA SER A 203 14.80 17.11 17.23
C SER A 203 14.24 16.71 18.59
N MET A 204 14.25 15.44 18.99
CA MET A 204 13.79 15.04 20.33
C MET A 204 14.89 15.21 21.39
N TRP A 205 16.16 15.28 20.99
CA TRP A 205 17.28 15.64 21.87
C TRP A 205 17.53 17.16 21.92
N ASP A 206 17.12 17.90 20.87
CA ASP A 206 17.24 19.36 20.75
C ASP A 206 15.93 20.12 21.09
N SER A 207 14.78 19.43 21.23
CA SER A 207 13.52 20.06 21.64
C SER A 207 13.45 20.17 23.17
N PRO A 208 13.32 21.38 23.73
CA PRO A 208 12.96 21.58 25.14
C PRO A 208 11.56 21.01 25.49
N GLY A 209 10.84 20.47 24.50
CA GLY A 209 9.40 20.23 24.47
C GLY A 209 8.89 18.90 25.05
N LEU A 210 9.73 17.98 25.52
CA LEU A 210 9.27 16.90 26.41
C LEU A 210 9.32 17.29 27.90
N SER A 211 10.02 18.37 28.22
CA SER A 211 10.04 18.94 29.58
C SER A 211 8.74 19.65 30.01
N PRO A 212 7.88 20.22 29.14
CA PRO A 212 6.61 20.83 29.53
C PRO A 212 5.40 19.89 29.41
N ALA A 213 5.59 18.58 29.14
CA ALA A 213 4.51 17.59 29.22
C ALA A 213 4.15 17.24 30.69
N GLN A 214 5.01 17.63 31.63
CA GLN A 214 4.88 17.38 33.07
C GLN A 214 3.59 17.90 33.75
N PRO A 215 2.93 19.00 33.33
CA PRO A 215 1.68 19.42 33.96
C PRO A 215 0.48 18.52 33.62
N GLN A 216 0.52 17.77 32.50
CA GLN A 216 -0.62 16.95 32.05
C GLN A 216 -0.46 15.46 32.29
N LEU A 217 0.77 14.93 32.31
CA LEU A 217 1.02 13.48 32.41
C LEU A 217 1.27 12.96 33.84
N GLY A 218 1.44 13.84 34.83
CA GLY A 218 1.85 13.44 36.17
C GLY A 218 3.31 12.93 36.22
N ALA A 219 3.92 12.97 37.40
CA ALA A 219 5.33 12.62 37.56
C ALA A 219 5.55 11.09 37.51
N PRO A 220 6.44 10.57 36.64
CA PRO A 220 6.77 9.15 36.62
C PRO A 220 7.62 8.77 37.84
N LYS A 221 7.49 7.52 38.31
CA LYS A 221 8.30 7.00 39.43
C LYS A 221 9.76 6.87 38.97
N ARG A 222 10.65 7.64 39.61
CA ARG A 222 12.10 7.50 39.43
C ARG A 222 12.53 6.15 40.02
N LEU A 223 13.43 5.42 39.36
CA LEU A 223 14.06 4.26 39.99
C LEU A 223 14.83 4.76 41.22
N GLY A 224 14.31 4.45 42.40
CA GLY A 224 15.05 4.63 43.64
C GLY A 224 16.25 3.70 43.62
N MET A 225 17.44 4.22 43.94
CA MET A 225 18.54 3.36 44.35
C MET A 225 18.06 2.60 45.59
N LEU A 226 17.77 1.31 45.43
CA LEU A 226 17.59 0.39 46.55
C LEU A 226 18.91 0.40 47.33
N GLY A 227 18.91 1.10 48.46
CA GLY A 227 20.05 1.18 49.37
C GLY A 227 20.39 -0.21 49.89
N HIS A 228 21.68 -0.58 49.79
CA HIS A 228 22.27 -1.51 50.73
C HIS A 228 22.69 -0.72 51.97
N THR A 229 21.80 -0.68 52.96
CA THR A 229 22.19 -0.57 54.36
C THR A 229 22.41 -2.00 54.87
N PRO A 230 23.63 -2.41 55.25
CA PRO A 230 23.81 -3.64 55.99
C PRO A 230 23.37 -3.39 57.44
N GLU A 231 22.30 -4.06 57.87
CA GLU A 231 22.06 -4.30 59.30
C GLU A 231 22.85 -5.54 59.74
N LEU A 232 23.51 -5.38 60.90
CA LEU A 232 24.34 -6.29 61.70
C LEU A 232 25.81 -6.48 61.27
#